data_AF-A0A060C3V5-F1
#
_entry.id   AF-A0A060C3V5-F1
#
_cell.length_a   1.000
_cell.length_b   1.000
_cell.length_c   1.000
_cell.angle_alpha   90.00
_cell.angle_beta   90.00
_cell.angle_gamma   90.00
#
_symmetry.space_group_name_H-M   'P 1'
#
loop_
_entity.id
_entity.type
_entity.pdbx_description
1 polymer ?
#
loop_
_entity_poly.entity_id
_entity_poly.type
_entity_poly.pdbx_seq_one_letter_code
_entity_poly.pdbx_strand_id
1 'polypeptide(L)'
;GIYWLEATAVKAVGLEYARTVWPYRIPSLLAMTGAVVLTAVMGASLFGPMAGVGAAVLLMASVLVAAESRMGTIDSCLLLSVLVAQFALVRALADREAARKTPVGTALLFWGAVGCGLMLKGPVILIPSLATPLALGWVERNLDLWRRLRPAWGWLVAAAVVLPWCI
;
A
#
# COMPACT_ATOMS: atom_id res chain seq x y z
N GLY A 1 4.75 13.35 5.01
CA GLY A 1 3.97 12.93 3.82
C GLY A 1 2.59 13.56 3.70
N ILE A 2 1.70 13.36 4.67
CA ILE A 2 0.27 13.68 4.50
C ILE A 2 -0.02 15.16 4.21
N TYR A 3 0.73 16.09 4.80
CA TYR A 3 0.54 17.53 4.55
C TYR A 3 0.74 17.94 3.09
N TRP A 4 1.58 17.22 2.33
CA TRP A 4 1.71 17.45 0.89
C TRP A 4 0.48 16.96 0.13
N LEU A 5 -0.09 15.81 0.50
CA LEU A 5 -1.34 15.27 -0.05
C LEU A 5 -2.54 16.17 0.28
N GLU A 6 -2.58 16.70 1.50
CA GLU A 6 -3.61 17.65 1.93
C GLU A 6 -3.45 19.00 1.20
N ALA A 7 -2.23 19.52 1.08
CA ALA A 7 -1.95 20.76 0.36
C ALA A 7 -2.27 20.63 -1.14
N THR A 8 -1.98 19.49 -1.77
CA THR A 8 -2.37 19.24 -3.17
C THR A 8 -3.87 19.08 -3.32
N ALA A 9 -4.55 18.41 -2.39
CA ALA A 9 -6.01 18.30 -2.39
C ALA A 9 -6.68 19.68 -2.27
N VAL A 10 -6.23 20.51 -1.32
CA VAL A 10 -6.72 21.89 -1.16
C VAL A 10 -6.42 22.73 -2.41
N LYS A 11 -5.23 22.59 -2.99
CA LYS A 11 -4.87 23.29 -4.23
C LYS A 11 -5.72 22.86 -5.42
N ALA A 12 -6.07 21.57 -5.51
CA ALA A 12 -6.90 21.01 -6.58
C ALA A 12 -8.38 21.41 -6.45
N VAL A 13 -8.89 21.52 -5.23
CA VAL A 13 -10.27 21.94 -4.93
C VAL A 13 -10.45 23.46 -5.00
N GLY A 14 -9.40 24.22 -4.69
CA GLY A 14 -9.40 25.68 -4.71
C GLY A 14 -8.96 26.27 -3.36
N LEU A 15 -8.02 27.24 -3.42
CA LEU A 15 -7.44 27.87 -2.22
C LEU A 15 -8.47 28.67 -1.41
N GLU A 16 -9.58 29.05 -2.02
CA GLU A 16 -10.75 29.65 -1.37
C GLU A 16 -11.40 28.72 -0.31
N TYR A 17 -11.22 27.41 -0.43
CA TYR A 17 -11.68 26.41 0.54
C TYR A 17 -10.64 26.02 1.60
N ALA A 18 -9.47 26.68 1.63
CA ALA A 18 -8.39 26.35 2.57
C ALA A 18 -8.79 26.48 4.05
N ARG A 19 -9.85 27.24 4.37
CA ARG A 19 -10.40 27.34 5.74
C ARG A 19 -11.46 26.29 6.07
N THR A 20 -11.82 25.43 5.13
CA THR A 20 -12.86 24.40 5.33
C THR A 20 -12.23 23.04 5.59
N VAL A 21 -12.85 22.22 6.45
CA VAL A 21 -12.27 20.95 6.93
C VAL A 21 -12.43 19.79 5.95
N TRP A 22 -13.35 19.89 4.98
CA TRP A 22 -13.69 18.79 4.08
C TRP A 22 -12.63 18.44 3.01
N PRO A 23 -11.85 19.38 2.41
CA PRO A 23 -10.87 19.04 1.37
C PRO A 23 -9.73 18.19 1.94
N TYR A 24 -9.41 18.37 3.21
CA TYR A 24 -8.42 17.58 3.96
C TYR A 24 -8.83 16.11 4.13
N ARG A 25 -10.11 15.76 3.91
CA ARG A 25 -10.62 14.37 4.03
C ARG A 25 -10.56 13.61 2.72
N ILE A 26 -10.38 14.30 1.58
CA ILE A 26 -10.34 13.68 0.25
C ILE A 26 -9.19 12.65 0.14
N PRO A 27 -7.95 12.94 0.60
CA PRO A 27 -6.87 11.97 0.53
C PRO A 27 -7.18 10.68 1.28
N SER A 28 -7.72 10.78 2.51
CA SER A 28 -8.08 9.61 3.32
C SER A 28 -9.23 8.82 2.69
N LEU A 29 -10.23 9.49 2.11
CA LEU A 29 -11.32 8.81 1.40
C LEU A 29 -10.80 8.03 0.19
N LEU A 30 -9.96 8.65 -0.65
CA LEU A 30 -9.34 7.99 -1.81
C LEU A 30 -8.43 6.84 -1.41
N ALA A 31 -7.68 7.01 -0.32
CA ALA A 31 -6.84 5.95 0.21
C ALA A 31 -7.67 4.75 0.65
N MET A 32 -8.78 4.99 1.33
CA MET A 32 -9.64 3.94 1.83
C MET A 32 -10.42 3.23 0.70
N THR A 33 -10.91 3.96 -0.30
CA THR A 33 -11.55 3.33 -1.47
C THR A 33 -10.55 2.47 -2.23
N GLY A 34 -9.32 2.95 -2.43
CA GLY A 34 -8.23 2.17 -3.02
C GLY A 34 -7.91 0.91 -2.20
N ALA A 35 -7.91 1.01 -0.87
CA ALA A 35 -7.68 -0.11 0.03
C ALA A 35 -8.76 -1.20 -0.13
N VAL A 36 -10.03 -0.82 -0.22
CA VAL A 36 -11.14 -1.76 -0.44
C VAL A 36 -11.01 -2.47 -1.79
N VAL A 37 -10.72 -1.71 -2.86
CA VAL A 37 -10.54 -2.29 -4.21
C VAL A 37 -9.36 -3.26 -4.25
N LEU A 38 -8.21 -2.87 -3.70
CA LEU A 38 -7.03 -3.75 -3.66
C LEU A 38 -7.28 -5.02 -2.85
N THR A 39 -8.03 -4.92 -1.75
CA THR A 39 -8.43 -6.09 -0.96
C THR A 39 -9.30 -7.03 -1.77
N ALA A 40 -10.25 -6.48 -2.55
CA ALA A 40 -11.08 -7.28 -3.46
C ALA A 40 -10.24 -8.00 -4.51
N VAL A 41 -9.31 -7.28 -5.15
CA VAL A 41 -8.45 -7.83 -6.20
C VAL A 41 -7.51 -8.91 -5.65
N MET A 42 -6.89 -8.66 -4.49
CA MET A 42 -6.03 -9.66 -3.84
C MET A 42 -6.82 -10.91 -3.46
N GLY A 43 -7.97 -10.75 -2.80
CA GLY A 43 -8.84 -11.86 -2.42
C GLY A 43 -9.32 -12.65 -3.64
N ALA A 44 -9.68 -11.96 -4.73
CA ALA A 44 -10.07 -12.58 -5.98
C ALA A 44 -8.94 -13.38 -6.62
N SER A 45 -7.72 -12.86 -6.58
CA SER A 45 -6.54 -13.52 -7.16
C SER A 45 -6.07 -14.75 -6.39
N LEU A 46 -6.27 -14.78 -5.06
CA LEU A 46 -5.81 -15.86 -4.19
C LEU A 46 -6.87 -16.96 -3.99
N PHE A 47 -8.13 -16.57 -3.81
CA PHE A 47 -9.20 -17.47 -3.37
C PHE A 47 -10.43 -17.48 -4.30
N GLY A 48 -10.38 -16.73 -5.40
CA GLY A 48 -11.44 -16.64 -6.41
C GLY A 48 -12.40 -15.46 -6.24
N PRO A 49 -13.22 -15.14 -7.27
CA PRO A 49 -13.95 -13.87 -7.35
C PRO A 49 -14.92 -13.60 -6.18
N MET A 50 -15.63 -14.62 -5.70
CA MET A 50 -16.57 -14.48 -4.59
C MET A 50 -15.87 -14.18 -3.26
N ALA A 51 -14.71 -14.79 -3.02
CA ALA A 51 -13.91 -14.49 -1.84
C ALA A 51 -13.37 -13.04 -1.88
N GLY A 52 -12.99 -12.56 -3.07
CA GLY A 52 -12.59 -11.16 -3.28
C GLY A 52 -13.71 -10.17 -2.94
N VAL A 53 -14.91 -10.38 -3.48
CA VAL A 53 -16.07 -9.52 -3.18
C VAL A 53 -16.42 -9.59 -1.69
N GLY A 54 -16.44 -10.79 -1.09
CA GLY A 54 -16.69 -10.97 0.34
C GLY A 54 -15.68 -10.23 1.21
N ALA A 55 -14.38 -10.32 0.89
CA ALA A 55 -13.34 -9.61 1.61
C ALA A 55 -13.49 -8.08 1.53
N ALA A 56 -13.84 -7.55 0.35
CA ALA A 56 -14.08 -6.12 0.18
C ALA A 56 -15.30 -5.63 0.96
N VAL A 57 -16.39 -6.40 0.96
CA VAL A 57 -17.60 -6.08 1.73
C VAL A 57 -17.31 -6.12 3.23
N LEU A 58 -16.58 -7.12 3.71
CA LEU A 58 -16.18 -7.21 5.12
C LEU A 58 -15.30 -6.03 5.54
N LEU A 59 -14.34 -5.64 4.68
CA LEU A 59 -13.50 -4.48 4.97
C LEU A 59 -14.31 -3.18 4.99
N MET A 60 -15.22 -3.00 4.02
CA MET A 60 -16.10 -1.83 3.95
C MET A 60 -17.07 -1.75 5.13
N ALA A 61 -17.56 -2.89 5.63
CA ALA A 61 -18.45 -2.97 6.78
C ALA A 61 -17.72 -2.75 8.12
N SER A 62 -16.39 -2.76 8.15
CA SER A 62 -15.61 -2.52 9.37
C SER A 62 -15.84 -1.10 9.89
N VAL A 63 -16.25 -1.02 11.16
CA VAL A 63 -16.49 0.27 11.86
C VAL A 63 -15.23 1.13 11.86
N LEU A 64 -14.05 0.50 11.97
CA LEU A 64 -12.77 1.19 11.93
C LEU A 64 -12.52 1.87 10.58
N VAL A 65 -12.79 1.16 9.48
CA VAL A 65 -12.66 1.69 8.11
C VAL A 65 -13.64 2.84 7.89
N ALA A 66 -14.88 2.68 8.34
CA ALA A 66 -15.88 3.73 8.25
C ALA A 66 -15.49 4.98 9.06
N ALA A 67 -14.94 4.81 10.26
CA ALA A 67 -14.48 5.91 11.11
C ALA A 67 -13.27 6.65 10.50
N GLU A 68 -12.23 5.89 10.13
CA GLU A 68 -10.96 6.41 9.59
C GLU A 68 -11.10 7.00 8.18
N SER A 69 -12.11 6.60 7.41
CA SER A 69 -12.39 7.26 6.11
C SER A 69 -12.92 8.69 6.26
N ARG A 70 -13.48 9.03 7.43
CA ARG A 70 -14.09 10.34 7.71
C ARG A 70 -13.20 11.23 8.57
N MET A 71 -12.31 10.63 9.34
CA MET A 71 -11.25 11.33 10.06
C MET A 71 -10.08 11.44 9.09
N GLY A 72 -9.64 12.65 8.72
CA GLY A 72 -8.52 12.85 7.79
C GLY A 72 -7.19 12.39 8.39
N THR A 73 -7.01 11.09 8.61
CA THR A 73 -5.89 10.50 9.33
C THR A 73 -4.88 9.91 8.37
N ILE A 74 -3.64 9.85 8.85
CA ILE A 74 -2.48 9.26 8.15
C ILE A 74 -2.64 7.75 7.98
N ASP A 75 -3.44 7.12 8.84
CA ASP A 75 -3.58 5.68 8.92
C ASP A 75 -4.27 5.08 7.69
N SER A 76 -5.21 5.80 7.09
CA SER A 76 -5.84 5.42 5.81
C SER A 76 -4.82 5.33 4.66
N CYS A 77 -3.94 6.33 4.54
CA CYS A 77 -2.89 6.34 3.51
C CYS A 77 -1.81 5.29 3.77
N LEU A 78 -1.48 5.04 5.05
CA LEU A 78 -0.55 3.99 5.43
C LEU A 78 -1.12 2.61 5.08
N LEU A 79 -2.41 2.37 5.38
CA LEU A 79 -3.10 1.13 5.03
C LEU A 79 -3.06 0.89 3.52
N LEU A 80 -3.37 1.91 2.71
CA LEU A 80 -3.27 1.79 1.25
C LEU A 80 -1.85 1.41 0.83
N SER A 81 -0.83 2.10 1.36
CA SER A 81 0.57 1.83 1.02
C SER A 81 0.97 0.39 1.37
N VAL A 82 0.55 -0.10 2.53
CA VAL A 82 0.76 -1.50 2.94
C VAL A 82 0.05 -2.46 1.98
N LEU A 83 -1.20 -2.20 1.62
CA LEU A 83 -1.95 -3.05 0.68
C LEU A 83 -1.34 -3.07 -0.72
N VAL A 84 -0.79 -1.94 -1.20
CA VAL A 84 -0.05 -1.88 -2.47
C VAL A 84 1.21 -2.76 -2.40
N ALA A 85 1.95 -2.71 -1.30
CA ALA A 85 3.11 -3.58 -1.09
C ALA A 85 2.70 -5.08 -1.04
N GLN A 86 1.60 -5.40 -0.34
CA GLN A 86 1.07 -6.77 -0.29
C GLN A 86 0.56 -7.25 -1.65
N PHE A 87 -0.07 -6.37 -2.43
CA PHE A 87 -0.50 -6.68 -3.79
C PHE A 87 0.69 -7.01 -4.70
N ALA A 88 1.80 -6.28 -4.56
CA ALA A 88 3.04 -6.60 -5.27
C ALA A 88 3.58 -7.99 -4.89
N LEU A 89 3.51 -8.36 -3.62
CA LEU A 89 3.89 -9.68 -3.12
C LEU A 89 3.01 -10.79 -3.71
N VAL A 90 1.69 -10.61 -3.70
CA VAL A 90 0.73 -11.55 -4.29
C VAL A 90 0.99 -11.72 -5.79
N ARG A 91 1.29 -10.63 -6.50
CA ARG A 91 1.65 -10.69 -7.92
C ARG A 91 2.96 -11.43 -8.16
N ALA A 92 3.98 -11.19 -7.32
CA ALA A 92 5.24 -11.91 -7.38
C ALA A 92 5.08 -13.41 -7.06
N LEU A 93 4.18 -13.75 -6.13
CA LEU A 93 3.80 -15.12 -5.80
C LEU A 93 3.11 -15.81 -6.97
N ALA A 94 2.11 -15.16 -7.58
CA ALA A 94 1.42 -15.69 -8.76
C ALA A 94 2.37 -15.91 -9.96
N ASP A 95 3.33 -14.99 -10.17
CA ASP A 95 4.36 -15.19 -11.19
C ASP A 95 5.33 -16.32 -10.86
N ARG A 96 5.62 -16.56 -9.56
CA ARG A 96 6.42 -17.71 -9.11
C ARG A 96 5.70 -19.01 -9.40
N GLU A 97 4.41 -19.11 -9.06
CA GLU A 97 3.60 -20.32 -9.29
C GLU A 97 3.41 -20.61 -10.78
N ALA A 98 3.28 -19.57 -11.60
CA ALA A 98 3.21 -19.72 -13.05
C ALA A 98 4.58 -19.93 -13.73
N ALA A 99 5.66 -20.12 -12.97
CA ALA A 99 7.04 -20.24 -13.45
C ALA A 99 7.50 -19.10 -14.39
N ARG A 100 6.93 -17.91 -14.24
CA ARG A 100 7.27 -16.71 -15.02
C ARG A 100 8.32 -15.86 -14.32
N LYS A 101 9.03 -15.05 -15.10
CA LYS A 101 9.91 -14.01 -14.53
C LYS A 101 9.05 -12.87 -13.99
N THR A 102 9.26 -12.52 -12.72
CA THR A 102 8.59 -11.37 -12.10
C THR A 102 9.07 -10.08 -12.78
N PRO A 103 8.15 -9.23 -13.30
CA PRO A 103 8.52 -8.02 -13.99
C PRO A 103 9.12 -6.99 -13.03
N VAL A 104 10.00 -6.14 -13.56
CA VAL A 104 10.66 -5.08 -12.77
C VAL A 104 9.65 -4.12 -12.16
N GLY A 105 8.52 -3.88 -12.84
CA GLY A 105 7.43 -3.06 -12.35
C GLY A 105 6.85 -3.52 -11.01
N THR A 106 6.80 -4.83 -10.74
CA THR A 106 6.32 -5.35 -9.45
C THR A 106 7.28 -4.98 -8.30
N ALA A 107 8.59 -5.06 -8.55
CA ALA A 107 9.59 -4.65 -7.57
C ALA A 107 9.54 -3.13 -7.34
N LEU A 108 9.44 -2.33 -8.41
CA LEU A 108 9.27 -0.88 -8.30
C LEU A 108 8.02 -0.50 -7.49
N LEU A 109 6.91 -1.19 -7.73
CA LEU A 109 5.65 -0.97 -7.02
C LEU A 109 5.77 -1.32 -5.53
N PHE A 110 6.42 -2.45 -5.20
CA PHE A 110 6.69 -2.84 -3.81
C PHE A 110 7.56 -1.81 -3.07
N TRP A 111 8.73 -1.49 -3.63
CA TRP A 111 9.69 -0.59 -2.97
C TRP A 111 9.24 0.87 -2.97
N GLY A 112 8.51 1.30 -4.00
CA GLY A 112 7.84 2.59 -4.04
C GLY A 112 6.79 2.71 -2.94
N ALA A 113 5.97 1.67 -2.74
CA ALA A 113 4.99 1.65 -1.66
C ALA A 113 5.64 1.67 -0.27
N VAL A 114 6.74 0.94 -0.08
CA VAL A 114 7.56 0.99 1.14
C VAL A 114 8.10 2.40 1.40
N GLY A 115 8.65 3.06 0.38
CA GLY A 115 9.12 4.45 0.47
C GLY A 115 8.00 5.42 0.85
N CYS A 116 6.83 5.29 0.21
CA CYS A 116 5.65 6.10 0.55
C CYS A 116 5.20 5.91 2.00
N GLY A 117 5.14 4.67 2.50
CA GLY A 117 4.76 4.40 3.90
C GLY A 117 5.78 4.92 4.92
N LEU A 118 7.08 4.82 4.59
CA LEU A 118 8.15 5.42 5.39
C LEU A 118 7.97 6.94 5.54
N MET A 119 7.59 7.63 4.46
CA MET A 119 7.28 9.06 4.47
C MET A 119 6.02 9.46 5.26
N LEU A 120 5.12 8.52 5.51
CA LEU A 120 3.84 8.76 6.19
C LEU A 120 3.99 8.63 7.70
N LYS A 121 4.37 7.43 8.17
CA LYS A 121 4.40 7.07 9.60
C LYS A 121 5.70 6.34 9.98
N GLY A 122 6.79 6.54 9.22
CA GLY A 122 8.11 6.00 9.51
C GLY A 122 8.21 4.47 9.32
N PRO A 123 8.98 3.76 10.16
CA PRO A 123 9.36 2.36 9.92
C PRO A 123 8.21 1.35 10.10
N VAL A 124 6.99 1.79 10.43
CA VAL A 124 5.84 0.90 10.64
C VAL A 124 5.54 0.05 9.41
N ILE A 125 5.72 0.59 8.19
CA ILE A 125 5.51 -0.17 6.95
C ILE A 125 6.53 -1.30 6.77
N LEU A 126 7.74 -1.20 7.36
CA LEU A 126 8.75 -2.24 7.26
C LEU A 126 8.29 -3.53 7.93
N ILE A 127 7.43 -3.44 8.94
CA ILE A 127 6.89 -4.60 9.65
C ILE A 127 6.12 -5.51 8.68
N PRO A 128 4.99 -5.10 8.06
CA PRO A 128 4.28 -5.96 7.12
C PRO A 128 5.10 -6.23 5.85
N SER A 129 5.88 -5.27 5.36
CA SER A 129 6.65 -5.46 4.12
C SER A 129 7.79 -6.46 4.24
N LEU A 130 8.45 -6.57 5.39
CA LEU A 130 9.50 -7.57 5.64
C LEU A 130 8.95 -8.85 6.25
N ALA A 131 8.00 -8.75 7.19
CA ALA A 131 7.47 -9.91 7.89
C ALA A 131 6.79 -10.88 6.93
N THR A 132 6.01 -10.41 5.95
CA THR A 132 5.30 -11.30 5.02
C THR A 132 6.25 -12.17 4.18
N PRO A 133 7.21 -11.61 3.40
CA PRO A 133 8.11 -12.42 2.60
C PRO A 133 9.08 -13.25 3.43
N LEU A 134 9.50 -12.77 4.61
CA LEU A 134 10.37 -13.53 5.50
C LEU A 134 9.64 -14.69 6.17
N ALA A 135 8.40 -14.49 6.63
CA ALA A 135 7.58 -15.54 7.22
C ALA A 135 7.25 -16.63 6.18
N LEU A 136 6.86 -16.24 4.97
CA LEU A 136 6.65 -17.19 3.86
C LEU A 136 7.95 -17.93 3.52
N GLY A 137 9.07 -17.21 3.43
CA GLY A 137 10.38 -17.81 3.17
C GLY A 137 10.83 -18.78 4.26
N TRP A 138 10.47 -18.52 5.52
CA TRP A 138 10.75 -19.43 6.64
C TRP A 138 9.87 -20.69 6.59
N VAL A 139 8.56 -20.52 6.38
CA VAL A 139 7.58 -21.62 6.34
C VAL A 139 7.83 -22.53 5.14
N GLU A 140 8.02 -21.95 3.96
CA GLU A 140 8.28 -22.69 2.72
C GLU A 140 9.75 -23.11 2.57
N ARG A 141 10.63 -22.67 3.49
CA ARG A 141 12.10 -22.78 3.40
C ARG A 141 12.65 -22.30 2.05
N ASN A 142 11.96 -21.34 1.42
CA ASN A 142 12.25 -20.85 0.09
C ASN A 142 12.24 -19.32 0.03
N LEU A 143 13.44 -18.73 -0.06
CA LEU A 143 13.63 -17.28 -0.15
C LEU A 143 13.51 -16.73 -1.58
N ASP A 144 13.04 -17.52 -2.55
CA ASP A 144 12.88 -17.10 -3.94
C ASP A 144 11.92 -15.91 -4.07
N LEU A 145 10.84 -15.88 -3.27
CA LEU A 145 9.90 -14.74 -3.27
C LEU A 145 10.61 -13.44 -2.87
N TRP A 146 11.47 -13.49 -1.85
CA TRP A 146 12.27 -12.35 -1.42
C TRP A 146 13.26 -11.93 -2.50
N ARG A 147 13.94 -12.88 -3.15
CA ARG A 147 14.87 -12.60 -4.26
C ARG A 147 14.17 -11.97 -5.46
N ARG A 148 12.94 -12.39 -5.79
CA ARG A 148 12.12 -11.84 -6.89
C ARG A 148 11.74 -10.38 -6.70
N LEU A 149 11.66 -9.89 -5.46
CA LEU A 149 11.45 -8.48 -5.15
C LEU A 149 12.71 -7.62 -5.32
N ARG A 150 13.85 -8.24 -5.68
CA ARG A 150 15.12 -7.59 -5.97
C ARG A 150 15.60 -6.66 -4.85
N PRO A 151 15.73 -7.16 -3.61
CA PRO A 151 16.17 -6.36 -2.46
C PRO A 151 17.58 -5.80 -2.61
N ALA A 152 18.38 -6.28 -3.58
CA ALA A 152 19.73 -5.77 -3.84
C ALA A 152 19.74 -4.29 -4.27
N TRP A 153 18.76 -3.85 -5.05
CA TRP A 153 18.64 -2.45 -5.50
C TRP A 153 17.29 -1.82 -5.18
N GLY A 154 16.26 -2.60 -4.88
CA GLY A 154 14.94 -2.07 -4.60
C GLY A 154 14.91 -1.09 -3.42
N TRP A 155 15.75 -1.30 -2.40
CA TRP A 155 15.92 -0.35 -1.30
C TRP A 155 16.37 1.05 -1.76
N LEU A 156 17.10 1.15 -2.88
CA LEU A 156 17.50 2.44 -3.46
C LEU A 156 16.28 3.21 -3.96
N VAL A 157 15.25 2.52 -4.44
CA VAL A 157 13.99 3.17 -4.87
C VAL A 157 13.25 3.71 -3.64
N ALA A 158 13.14 2.90 -2.59
CA ALA A 158 12.54 3.37 -1.34
C ALA A 158 13.33 4.57 -0.77
N ALA A 159 14.66 4.49 -0.78
CA ALA A 159 15.52 5.59 -0.36
C ALA A 159 15.35 6.83 -1.25
N ALA A 160 15.28 6.69 -2.57
CA ALA A 160 15.05 7.80 -3.49
C ALA A 160 13.70 8.50 -3.29
N VAL A 161 12.68 7.77 -2.81
CA VAL A 161 11.37 8.35 -2.45
C VAL A 161 11.42 9.03 -1.08
N VAL A 162 12.15 8.48 -0.11
CA VAL A 162 12.20 8.99 1.27
C VAL A 162 13.19 10.15 1.42
N LEU A 163 14.36 10.08 0.77
CA LEU A 163 15.45 11.04 0.90
C LEU A 163 15.05 12.50 0.60
N PRO A 164 14.27 12.81 -0.45
CA PRO A 164 13.80 14.18 -0.71
C PRO A 164 12.98 14.79 0.42
N TRP A 165 12.49 13.98 1.37
CA TRP A 165 11.72 14.45 2.51
C TRP A 165 12.56 14.58 3.79
N CYS A 166 13.69 13.89 3.88
CA CYS A 166 14.59 13.94 5.05
C CYS A 166 15.63 15.06 4.96
N ILE A 167 15.88 15.58 3.77
CA ILE A 167 16.84 16.67 3.46
C ILE A 167 16.06 17.97 3.33
#